data_AF-A0A6S7I4P8-F1
#
_entry.id   AF-A0A6S7I4P8-F1
#
_cell.length_a   1.000
_cell.length_b   1.000
_cell.length_c   1.000
_cell.angle_alpha   90.00
_cell.angle_beta   90.00
_cell.angle_gamma   90.00
#
_symmetry.space_group_name_H-M   'P 1'
#
loop_
_entity.id
_entity.type
_entity.pdbx_description
1 polymer ?
#
loop_
_entity_poly.entity_id
_entity_poly.type
_entity_poly.pdbx_seq_one_letter_code
_entity_poly.pdbx_strand_id
1 'polypeptide(L)'
;MRSTDGVLKRMRADDNEINDEIEAAIIVARNLGIEPMADFSRLHRLRRRSRRLNDNPSTATPLLNDITAFYRCEFFKFIDSLISTLGEKSQSLTNVFQPFLKVIDPDTPGSLDDARALVAALPSVFSQDTFATLHNEFKVFEHLHQRVQGEFHTDDKQPCRITRAANIALSLASKHGLFKLVSRVYQLFLTAAPSVCKNERSFSALRRIKNHLRSTMGTTRLNDCMLLAVERNLTHDIDLKKLALSVDQSLWKYVDDTTLSETISKKDQSRIQESVDADPDGKIIKKYNLSHFRNLFLAGEHCDNDTLKWASNVMKCPVLDHWWQTETGWPITAHSVGLGDVATEHLQTTGRPVPGYNVRVIKPDLTSCKKGEIVIRLPLPPGVASTLWKNDKRFLESYFEKYPGHYDSMDEGIIDFSGCVSIMTRADDVINVAGHRLSTKAIEEV
;
A
#
# COMPACT_ATOMS: atom_id res chain seq x y z
N MET A 1 38.05 16.65 3.38
CA MET A 1 36.86 15.93 3.90
C MET A 1 37.14 14.44 3.82
N ARG A 2 37.20 13.71 4.94
CA ARG A 2 37.44 12.26 4.92
C ARG A 2 36.18 11.57 4.38
N SER A 3 36.32 10.61 3.45
CA SER A 3 35.15 9.86 2.96
C SER A 3 34.58 9.00 4.09
N THR A 4 33.24 8.94 4.19
CA THR A 4 32.53 8.14 5.20
C THR A 4 32.98 6.68 5.18
N ASP A 5 33.25 6.13 4.00
CA ASP A 5 33.81 4.78 3.82
C ASP A 5 35.19 4.61 4.47
N GLY A 6 36.06 5.60 4.35
CA GLY A 6 37.39 5.58 4.96
C GLY A 6 37.36 5.68 6.49
N VAL A 7 36.35 6.35 7.07
CA VAL A 7 36.14 6.40 8.53
C VAL A 7 35.65 5.04 9.03
N LEU A 8 34.66 4.45 8.35
CA LEU A 8 34.11 3.15 8.74
C LEU A 8 35.11 2.00 8.61
N LYS A 9 36.01 2.05 7.63
CA LYS A 9 37.11 1.07 7.50
C LYS A 9 38.09 1.13 8.66
N ARG A 10 38.40 2.33 9.18
CA ARG A 10 39.28 2.47 10.36
C ARG A 10 38.59 2.06 11.65
N MET A 11 37.33 2.45 11.86
CA MET A 11 36.53 1.99 13.00
C MET A 11 36.37 0.45 13.06
N ARG A 12 36.45 -0.24 11.91
CA ARG A 12 36.49 -1.71 11.86
C ARG A 12 37.86 -2.31 12.11
N ALA A 13 38.93 -1.54 11.92
CA ALA A 13 40.30 -1.97 12.10
C ALA A 13 40.81 -1.73 13.53
N ASP A 14 40.26 -0.73 14.22
CA ASP A 14 40.61 -0.37 15.60
C ASP A 14 39.36 -0.16 16.47
N ASP A 15 39.20 -1.04 17.46
CA ASP A 15 38.09 -1.02 18.42
C ASP A 15 38.11 0.23 19.32
N ASN A 16 39.22 0.98 19.40
CA ASN A 16 39.29 2.19 20.22
C ASN A 16 38.52 3.36 19.60
N GLU A 17 38.59 3.53 18.27
CA GLU A 17 37.95 4.65 17.56
C GLU A 17 36.41 4.56 17.68
N ILE A 18 35.82 3.36 17.71
CA ILE A 18 34.37 3.20 17.96
C ILE A 18 33.99 3.46 19.43
N ASN A 19 34.89 3.21 20.40
CA ASN A 19 34.58 3.51 21.81
C ASN A 19 34.55 5.01 22.05
N ASP A 20 35.51 5.74 21.48
CA ASP A 20 35.58 7.20 21.58
C ASP A 20 34.28 7.83 21.05
N GLU A 21 33.73 7.32 19.95
CA GLU A 21 32.46 7.77 19.39
C GLU A 21 31.25 7.38 20.25
N ILE A 22 31.25 6.18 20.86
CA ILE A 22 30.18 5.77 21.79
C ILE A 22 30.21 6.67 23.03
N GLU A 23 31.38 6.98 23.58
CA GLU A 23 31.53 7.90 24.70
C GLU A 23 31.07 9.31 24.35
N ALA A 24 31.46 9.83 23.18
CA ALA A 24 30.99 11.12 22.68
C ALA A 24 29.45 11.15 22.56
N ALA A 25 28.83 10.08 22.03
CA ALA A 25 27.38 9.97 21.92
C ALA A 25 26.69 9.94 23.30
N ILE A 26 27.27 9.25 24.28
CA ILE A 26 26.76 9.22 25.67
C ILE A 26 26.81 10.63 26.29
N ILE A 27 27.90 11.37 26.08
CA ILE A 27 28.05 12.74 26.58
C ILE A 27 26.99 13.66 25.96
N VAL A 28 26.78 13.59 24.65
CA VAL A 28 25.75 14.39 23.96
C VAL A 28 24.35 14.06 24.47
N ALA A 29 24.02 12.78 24.67
CA ALA A 29 22.72 12.37 25.19
C ALA A 29 22.47 12.89 26.62
N ARG A 30 23.49 12.84 27.48
CA ARG A 30 23.41 13.42 28.84
C ARG A 30 23.16 14.93 28.80
N ASN A 31 23.82 15.64 27.88
CA ASN A 31 23.60 17.08 27.71
C ASN A 31 22.16 17.42 27.24
N LEU A 32 21.44 16.46 26.67
CA LEU A 32 20.02 16.57 26.29
C LEU A 32 19.07 16.07 27.40
N GLY A 33 19.57 15.76 28.60
CA GLY A 33 18.78 15.27 29.74
C GLY A 33 18.37 13.79 29.63
N ILE A 34 19.03 13.02 28.76
CA ILE A 34 18.77 11.58 28.59
C ILE A 34 19.83 10.81 29.37
N GLU A 35 19.43 9.85 30.20
CA GLU A 35 20.32 8.96 30.95
C GLU A 35 20.55 7.63 30.20
N PRO A 36 21.60 7.51 29.36
CA PRO A 36 21.66 6.47 28.33
C PRO A 36 21.82 5.07 28.90
N MET A 37 22.52 4.93 30.03
CA MET A 37 22.73 3.64 30.70
C MET A 37 21.45 3.13 31.38
N ALA A 38 20.68 4.05 31.98
CA ALA A 38 19.41 3.72 32.62
C ALA A 38 18.36 3.33 31.56
N ASP A 39 18.30 4.08 30.45
CA ASP A 39 17.42 3.77 29.32
C ASP A 39 17.79 2.46 28.63
N PHE A 40 19.10 2.21 28.42
CA PHE A 40 19.57 0.94 27.89
C PHE A 40 19.14 -0.21 28.81
N SER A 41 19.36 -0.10 30.13
CA SER A 41 18.97 -1.15 31.08
C SER A 41 17.45 -1.40 31.14
N ARG A 42 16.65 -0.33 30.99
CA ARG A 42 15.18 -0.40 31.01
C ARG A 42 14.60 -1.00 29.73
N LEU A 43 15.12 -0.59 28.56
CA LEU A 43 14.55 -0.90 27.26
C LEU A 43 15.21 -2.12 26.59
N HIS A 44 16.47 -2.39 26.91
CA HIS A 44 17.20 -3.52 26.35
C HIS A 44 16.79 -4.83 27.02
N ARG A 45 15.91 -5.57 26.34
CA ARG A 45 15.53 -6.91 26.79
C ARG A 45 16.70 -7.88 26.57
N LEU A 46 17.39 -8.24 27.65
CA LEU A 46 18.43 -9.29 27.63
C LEU A 46 17.88 -10.55 26.97
N ARG A 47 18.45 -10.92 25.81
CA ARG A 47 18.09 -12.17 25.13
C ARG A 47 18.58 -13.33 26.00
N ARG A 48 17.64 -14.10 26.57
CA ARG A 48 17.98 -15.38 27.23
C ARG A 48 18.69 -16.28 26.21
N ARG A 49 19.82 -16.87 26.62
CA ARG A 49 20.56 -17.84 25.80
C ARG A 49 19.60 -18.96 25.41
N SER A 50 19.39 -19.17 24.11
CA SER A 50 18.65 -20.35 23.65
C SER A 50 19.44 -21.60 24.06
N ARG A 51 18.80 -22.56 24.74
CA ARG A 51 19.41 -23.87 25.02
C ARG A 51 19.65 -24.56 23.68
N ARG A 52 20.89 -24.57 23.21
CA ARG A 52 21.29 -25.32 22.00
C ARG A 52 21.57 -26.78 22.39
N LEU A 53 21.35 -27.70 21.45
CA LEU A 53 21.71 -29.12 21.60
C LEU A 53 23.24 -29.35 21.59
N ASN A 54 24.03 -28.42 21.04
CA ASN A 54 25.47 -28.61 20.86
C ASN A 54 26.23 -27.40 21.45
N ASP A 55 27.06 -27.65 22.46
CA ASP A 55 27.92 -26.67 23.14
C ASP A 55 29.19 -26.35 22.31
N ASN A 56 29.04 -26.02 21.02
CA ASN A 56 30.19 -25.66 20.19
C ASN A 56 30.59 -24.18 20.42
N PRO A 57 31.76 -23.87 21.02
CA PRO A 57 32.13 -22.51 21.42
C PRO A 57 32.27 -21.54 20.23
N SER A 58 32.64 -22.05 19.05
CA SER A 58 32.91 -21.23 17.85
C SER A 58 31.67 -20.66 17.17
N THR A 59 30.46 -21.10 17.55
CA THR A 59 29.18 -20.63 16.98
C THR A 59 28.29 -19.92 17.99
N ALA A 60 28.81 -19.68 19.21
CA ALA A 60 28.08 -19.02 20.28
C ALA A 60 27.88 -17.54 19.96
N THR A 61 26.61 -17.08 19.94
CA THR A 61 26.32 -15.65 19.83
C THR A 61 26.73 -14.95 21.13
N PRO A 62 27.55 -13.89 21.10
CA PRO A 62 27.95 -13.17 22.30
C PRO A 62 26.73 -12.59 23.01
N LEU A 63 26.71 -12.65 24.34
CA LEU A 63 25.72 -11.94 25.14
C LEU A 63 26.10 -10.45 25.19
N LEU A 64 25.28 -9.60 24.59
CA LEU A 64 25.49 -8.15 24.53
C LEU A 64 25.02 -7.52 25.86
N ASN A 65 25.76 -7.76 26.93
CA ASN A 65 25.38 -7.35 28.28
C ASN A 65 25.81 -5.92 28.64
N ASP A 66 26.66 -5.30 27.83
CA ASP A 66 27.13 -3.94 28.00
C ASP A 66 26.76 -3.08 26.78
N ILE A 67 26.49 -1.80 27.01
CA ILE A 67 26.10 -0.82 26.00
C ILE A 67 27.15 -0.73 24.89
N THR A 68 28.43 -0.83 25.25
CA THR A 68 29.57 -0.75 24.31
C THR A 68 29.58 -1.96 23.39
N ALA A 69 29.42 -3.16 23.95
CA ALA A 69 29.35 -4.40 23.19
C ALA A 69 28.11 -4.42 22.27
N PHE A 70 26.96 -3.93 22.76
CA PHE A 70 25.74 -3.81 21.99
C PHE A 70 25.92 -2.86 20.79
N TYR A 71 26.43 -1.65 21.02
CA TYR A 71 26.71 -0.72 19.93
C TYR A 71 27.75 -1.29 18.98
N ARG A 72 28.89 -1.82 19.43
CA ARG A 72 29.86 -2.45 18.50
C ARG A 72 29.22 -3.52 17.60
N CYS A 73 28.41 -4.41 18.16
CA CYS A 73 27.85 -5.53 17.40
C CYS A 73 26.63 -5.15 16.54
N GLU A 74 25.77 -4.24 16.99
CA GLU A 74 24.53 -3.86 16.29
C GLU A 74 24.71 -2.60 15.43
N PHE A 75 25.58 -1.67 15.84
CA PHE A 75 25.89 -0.46 15.07
C PHE A 75 26.52 -0.83 13.73
N PHE A 76 27.54 -1.68 13.70
CA PHE A 76 28.13 -2.08 12.42
C PHE A 76 27.15 -2.84 11.53
N LYS A 77 26.29 -3.71 12.09
CA LYS A 77 25.23 -4.38 11.31
C LYS A 77 24.20 -3.39 10.76
N PHE A 78 23.82 -2.40 11.55
CA PHE A 78 22.91 -1.34 11.15
C PHE A 78 23.54 -0.47 10.04
N ILE A 79 24.79 -0.06 10.24
CA ILE A 79 25.56 0.72 9.28
C ILE A 79 25.79 -0.08 7.98
N ASP A 80 26.09 -1.38 8.06
CA ASP A 80 26.20 -2.28 6.91
C ASP A 80 24.89 -2.38 6.13
N SER A 81 23.78 -2.57 6.84
CA SER A 81 22.45 -2.57 6.23
C SER A 81 22.13 -1.22 5.59
N LEU A 82 22.51 -0.11 6.22
CA LEU A 82 22.31 1.23 5.71
C LEU A 82 23.16 1.51 4.47
N ILE A 83 24.45 1.15 4.48
CA ILE A 83 25.37 1.28 3.34
C ILE A 83 24.89 0.40 2.19
N SER A 84 24.56 -0.87 2.44
CA SER A 84 24.03 -1.78 1.44
C SER A 84 22.76 -1.20 0.81
N THR A 85 21.82 -0.72 1.63
CA THR A 85 20.59 -0.08 1.16
C THR A 85 20.87 1.21 0.36
N LEU A 86 21.82 2.04 0.79
CA LEU A 86 22.21 3.26 0.09
C LEU A 86 22.93 2.94 -1.23
N GLY A 87 23.76 1.90 -1.26
CA GLY A 87 24.43 1.41 -2.47
C GLY A 87 23.44 0.91 -3.50
N GLU A 88 22.48 0.07 -3.08
CA GLU A 88 21.38 -0.40 -3.94
C GLU A 88 20.55 0.77 -4.49
N LYS A 89 20.29 1.80 -3.68
CA LYS A 89 19.61 3.02 -4.12
C LYS A 89 20.41 3.80 -5.14
N SER A 90 21.70 4.02 -4.86
CA SER A 90 22.62 4.72 -5.76
C SER A 90 22.70 4.02 -7.11
N GLN A 91 22.78 2.69 -7.10
CA GLN A 91 22.79 1.89 -8.32
C GLN A 91 21.45 1.96 -9.06
N SER A 92 20.33 1.92 -8.33
CA SER A 92 19.00 2.03 -8.93
C SER A 92 18.79 3.40 -9.59
N LEU A 93 19.21 4.48 -8.93
CA LEU A 93 19.21 5.82 -9.49
C LEU A 93 20.10 5.87 -10.74
N THR A 94 21.33 5.37 -10.62
CA THR A 94 22.27 5.30 -11.75
C THR A 94 21.62 4.60 -12.94
N ASN A 95 21.02 3.42 -12.77
CA ASN A 95 20.39 2.69 -13.88
C ASN A 95 19.25 3.46 -14.57
N VAL A 96 18.47 4.25 -13.82
CA VAL A 96 17.40 5.09 -14.38
C VAL A 96 17.96 6.30 -15.12
N PHE A 97 19.00 6.93 -14.58
CA PHE A 97 19.57 8.15 -15.14
C PHE A 97 20.55 7.93 -16.27
N GLN A 98 21.23 6.79 -16.31
CA GLN A 98 22.27 6.49 -17.29
C GLN A 98 21.84 6.69 -18.75
N PRO A 99 20.68 6.19 -19.22
CA PRO A 99 20.22 6.43 -20.59
C PRO A 99 20.03 7.92 -20.91
N PHE A 100 19.60 8.73 -19.93
CA PHE A 100 19.47 10.17 -20.10
C PHE A 100 20.83 10.85 -20.14
N LEU A 101 21.69 10.57 -19.16
CA LEU A 101 23.00 11.21 -19.00
C LEU A 101 23.88 11.06 -20.25
N LYS A 102 23.77 9.92 -20.95
CA LYS A 102 24.51 9.68 -22.19
C LYS A 102 24.04 10.50 -23.39
N VAL A 103 22.84 11.08 -23.34
CA VAL A 103 22.23 11.80 -24.47
C VAL A 103 22.07 13.29 -24.18
N ILE A 104 21.85 13.67 -22.91
CA ILE A 104 21.61 15.06 -22.50
C ILE A 104 22.88 15.88 -22.24
N ASP A 105 24.05 15.25 -22.27
CA ASP A 105 25.32 15.94 -22.13
C ASP A 105 25.68 16.62 -23.47
N PRO A 106 25.66 17.96 -23.54
CA PRO A 106 25.93 18.68 -24.78
C PRO A 106 27.42 18.70 -25.18
N ASP A 107 28.32 18.36 -24.25
CA ASP A 107 29.76 18.33 -24.50
C ASP A 107 30.22 16.93 -24.95
N THR A 108 29.42 15.91 -24.66
CA THR A 108 29.71 14.49 -24.94
C THR A 108 28.56 13.89 -25.77
N PRO A 109 28.58 14.03 -27.11
CA PRO A 109 27.49 13.52 -27.94
C PRO A 109 27.27 12.02 -27.75
N GLY A 110 26.05 11.67 -27.36
CA GLY A 110 25.61 10.28 -27.27
C GLY A 110 25.64 9.58 -28.63
N SER A 111 25.91 8.28 -28.62
CA SER A 111 25.86 7.47 -29.85
C SER A 111 24.41 7.27 -30.33
N LEU A 112 24.26 6.81 -31.57
CA LEU A 112 22.96 6.39 -32.10
C LEU A 112 22.31 5.31 -31.22
N ASP A 113 23.12 4.42 -30.65
CA ASP A 113 22.68 3.35 -29.76
C ASP A 113 22.25 3.87 -28.38
N ASP A 114 22.88 4.95 -27.89
CA ASP A 114 22.47 5.61 -26.65
C ASP A 114 21.11 6.32 -26.83
N ALA A 115 20.89 6.94 -27.99
CA ALA A 115 19.59 7.50 -28.34
C ALA A 115 18.50 6.41 -28.45
N ARG A 116 18.84 5.22 -28.98
CA ARG A 116 17.93 4.06 -29.02
C ARG A 116 17.61 3.55 -27.62
N ALA A 117 18.62 3.45 -26.77
CA ALA A 117 18.47 3.03 -25.38
C ALA A 117 17.60 4.01 -24.58
N LEU A 118 17.76 5.31 -24.81
CA LEU A 118 16.90 6.33 -24.23
C LEU A 118 15.45 6.17 -24.70
N VAL A 119 15.20 6.05 -26.00
CA VAL A 119 13.84 5.88 -26.55
C VAL A 119 13.18 4.59 -26.04
N ALA A 120 13.94 3.49 -25.92
CA ALA A 120 13.45 2.25 -25.32
C ALA A 120 13.10 2.39 -23.83
N ALA A 121 13.72 3.35 -23.14
CA ALA A 121 13.42 3.68 -21.75
C ALA A 121 12.26 4.69 -21.61
N LEU A 122 11.76 5.29 -22.69
CA LEU A 122 10.61 6.20 -22.66
C LEU A 122 9.27 5.43 -22.67
N PRO A 123 8.18 6.02 -22.14
CA PRO A 123 6.83 5.47 -22.27
C PRO A 123 6.44 5.16 -23.72
N SER A 124 5.65 4.09 -23.94
CA SER A 124 5.18 3.69 -25.27
C SER A 124 4.29 4.74 -25.96
N VAL A 125 3.76 5.73 -25.24
CA VAL A 125 3.00 6.85 -25.80
C VAL A 125 3.86 7.70 -26.74
N PHE A 126 5.19 7.67 -26.60
CA PHE A 126 6.13 8.29 -27.52
C PHE A 126 6.45 7.42 -28.76
N SER A 127 5.67 6.40 -29.12
CA SER A 127 6.13 5.34 -30.06
C SER A 127 5.87 5.53 -31.56
N GLN A 128 5.37 6.67 -32.06
CA GLN A 128 5.34 6.91 -33.51
C GLN A 128 6.36 8.00 -33.90
N ASP A 129 7.41 7.60 -34.63
CA ASP A 129 8.50 8.43 -35.18
C ASP A 129 9.41 9.23 -34.22
N THR A 130 9.37 8.96 -32.92
CA THR A 130 10.17 9.69 -31.93
C THR A 130 11.68 9.49 -32.06
N PHE A 131 12.18 8.32 -32.48
CA PHE A 131 13.62 8.07 -32.52
C PHE A 131 14.37 8.96 -33.53
N ALA A 132 13.90 8.99 -34.79
CA ALA A 132 14.55 9.76 -35.84
C ALA A 132 14.47 11.27 -35.55
N THR A 133 13.31 11.73 -35.09
CA THR A 133 13.06 13.13 -34.73
C THR A 133 13.90 13.55 -33.53
N LEU A 134 13.94 12.74 -32.46
CA LEU A 134 14.72 13.02 -31.25
C LEU A 134 16.22 13.11 -31.54
N HIS A 135 16.75 12.14 -32.30
CA HIS A 135 18.16 12.14 -32.71
C HIS A 135 18.52 13.38 -33.53
N ASN A 136 17.66 13.78 -34.48
CA ASN A 136 17.88 14.97 -35.30
C ASN A 136 17.79 16.27 -34.47
N GLU A 137 16.80 16.38 -33.58
CA GLU A 137 16.70 17.51 -32.66
C GLU A 137 17.92 17.62 -31.75
N PHE A 138 18.41 16.51 -31.18
CA PHE A 138 19.61 16.52 -30.34
C PHE A 138 20.85 16.97 -31.10
N LYS A 139 21.09 16.45 -32.32
CA LYS A 139 22.24 16.88 -33.14
C LYS A 139 22.22 18.37 -33.46
N VAL A 140 21.05 18.90 -33.80
CA VAL A 140 20.90 20.33 -34.11
C VAL A 140 21.01 21.18 -32.83
N PHE A 141 20.45 20.69 -31.71
CA PHE A 141 20.54 21.35 -30.41
C PHE A 141 21.97 21.41 -29.88
N GLU A 142 22.74 20.32 -30.02
CA GLU A 142 24.15 20.23 -29.64
C GLU A 142 24.98 21.28 -30.40
N HIS A 143 24.83 21.34 -31.72
CA HIS A 143 25.54 22.32 -32.54
C HIS A 143 25.18 23.77 -32.18
N LEU A 144 23.91 24.03 -31.85
CA LEU A 144 23.45 25.33 -31.37
C LEU A 144 24.00 25.64 -29.98
N HIS A 145 24.04 24.66 -29.08
CA HIS A 145 24.57 24.82 -27.73
C HIS A 145 26.07 25.13 -27.75
N GLN A 146 26.86 24.42 -28.56
CA GLN A 146 28.30 24.66 -28.72
C GLN A 146 28.57 26.07 -29.28
N ARG A 147 27.76 26.55 -30.23
CA ARG A 147 27.84 27.94 -30.73
C ARG A 147 27.53 28.97 -29.65
N VAL A 148 26.51 28.72 -28.83
CA VAL A 148 26.14 29.61 -27.72
C VAL A 148 27.18 29.54 -26.60
N GLN A 149 27.84 28.41 -26.35
CA GLN A 149 28.93 28.32 -25.38
C GLN A 149 30.12 29.23 -25.75
N GLY A 150 30.42 29.40 -27.04
CA GLY A 150 31.50 30.26 -27.52
C GLY A 150 31.34 31.75 -27.17
N GLU A 151 30.13 32.21 -26.83
CA GLU A 151 29.83 33.63 -26.56
C GLU A 151 29.75 33.98 -25.07
N PHE A 152 29.73 32.99 -24.16
CA PHE A 152 29.49 33.23 -22.73
C PHE A 152 30.63 32.66 -21.87
N HIS A 153 31.51 33.55 -21.40
CA HIS A 153 32.60 33.23 -20.48
C HIS A 153 32.10 32.62 -19.16
N THR A 154 32.89 31.69 -18.63
CA THR A 154 32.64 30.89 -17.43
C THR A 154 32.86 31.69 -16.16
N ASP A 155 31.82 31.82 -15.35
CA ASP A 155 31.89 32.40 -13.99
C ASP A 155 31.43 31.32 -12.98
N ASP A 156 32.10 31.21 -11.83
CA ASP A 156 32.02 30.08 -10.88
C ASP A 156 30.66 29.89 -10.19
N LYS A 157 29.70 30.77 -10.45
CA LYS A 157 28.31 30.69 -9.97
C LYS A 157 27.35 30.08 -10.98
N GLN A 158 27.84 29.59 -12.12
CA GLN A 158 26.96 29.06 -13.16
C GLN A 158 26.38 27.69 -12.78
N PRO A 159 25.08 27.45 -13.07
CA PRO A 159 24.47 26.14 -12.89
C PRO A 159 25.24 25.08 -13.68
N CYS A 160 25.23 23.83 -13.22
CA CYS A 160 25.96 22.76 -13.89
C CYS A 160 25.55 22.66 -15.37
N ARG A 161 26.46 22.16 -16.21
CA ARG A 161 26.35 22.18 -17.68
C ARG A 161 25.00 21.65 -18.19
N ILE A 162 24.54 20.56 -17.58
CA ILE A 162 23.24 19.92 -17.85
C ILE A 162 22.08 20.87 -17.53
N THR A 163 22.09 21.53 -16.37
CA THR A 163 21.05 22.50 -15.97
C THR A 163 21.02 23.71 -16.90
N ARG A 164 22.19 24.18 -17.36
CA ARG A 164 22.28 25.26 -18.35
C ARG A 164 21.69 24.83 -19.69
N ALA A 165 22.04 23.64 -20.19
CA ALA A 165 21.48 23.08 -21.41
C ALA A 165 19.95 22.88 -21.31
N ALA A 166 19.48 22.37 -20.17
CA ALA A 166 18.06 22.23 -19.88
C ALA A 166 17.31 23.58 -19.96
N ASN A 167 17.86 24.64 -19.36
CA ASN A 167 17.26 25.97 -19.40
C ASN A 167 17.16 26.52 -20.83
N ILE A 168 18.18 26.30 -21.66
CA ILE A 168 18.17 26.71 -23.08
C ILE A 168 17.11 25.92 -23.85
N ALA A 169 17.08 24.59 -23.71
CA ALA A 169 16.09 23.73 -24.36
C ALA A 169 14.64 24.12 -23.98
N LEU A 170 14.39 24.34 -22.69
CA LEU A 170 13.08 24.76 -22.16
C LEU A 170 12.66 26.14 -22.70
N SER A 171 13.60 27.08 -22.78
CA SER A 171 13.34 28.44 -23.29
C SER A 171 13.04 28.43 -24.79
N LEU A 172 13.82 27.69 -25.58
CA LEU A 172 13.60 27.58 -27.04
C LEU A 172 12.29 26.87 -27.36
N ALA A 173 11.94 25.82 -26.61
CA ALA A 173 10.67 25.13 -26.77
C ALA A 173 9.47 26.03 -26.41
N SER A 174 9.54 26.76 -25.30
CA SER A 174 8.42 27.61 -24.85
C SER A 174 8.23 28.87 -25.71
N LYS A 175 9.32 29.53 -26.14
CA LYS A 175 9.25 30.79 -26.90
C LYS A 175 9.12 30.59 -28.41
N HIS A 176 9.72 29.54 -28.94
CA HIS A 176 9.86 29.36 -30.40
C HIS A 176 9.34 28.01 -30.91
N GLY A 177 8.91 27.11 -30.02
CA GLY A 177 8.42 25.79 -30.41
C GLY A 177 9.49 24.86 -30.98
N LEU A 178 10.77 25.16 -30.77
CA LEU A 178 11.91 24.38 -31.25
C LEU A 178 12.33 23.32 -30.24
N PHE A 179 12.91 22.22 -30.70
CA PHE A 179 13.52 21.19 -29.84
C PHE A 179 12.54 20.62 -28.81
N LYS A 180 11.31 20.32 -29.24
CA LYS A 180 10.22 19.92 -28.34
C LYS A 180 10.54 18.60 -27.63
N LEU A 181 11.14 17.65 -28.33
CA LEU A 181 11.49 16.35 -27.77
C LEU A 181 12.72 16.45 -26.88
N VAL A 182 13.74 17.24 -27.27
CA VAL A 182 14.91 17.50 -26.41
C VAL A 182 14.50 18.17 -25.11
N SER A 183 13.64 19.20 -25.18
CA SER A 183 13.05 19.85 -24.00
C SER A 183 12.32 18.83 -23.11
N ARG A 184 11.56 17.90 -23.72
CA ARG A 184 10.87 16.82 -23.01
C ARG A 184 11.82 15.89 -22.27
N VAL A 185 12.92 15.50 -22.91
CA VAL A 185 13.93 14.63 -22.29
C VAL A 185 14.59 15.32 -21.10
N TYR A 186 14.90 16.62 -21.18
CA TYR A 186 15.40 17.38 -20.03
C TYR A 186 14.36 17.48 -18.90
N GLN A 187 13.08 17.69 -19.22
CA GLN A 187 12.00 17.70 -18.22
C GLN A 187 11.86 16.34 -17.52
N LEU A 188 11.96 15.24 -18.26
CA LEU A 188 11.94 13.89 -17.71
C LEU A 188 13.17 13.64 -16.82
N PHE A 189 14.36 14.02 -17.27
CA PHE A 189 15.58 13.91 -16.47
C PHE A 189 15.47 14.68 -15.15
N LEU A 190 14.96 15.92 -15.17
CA LEU A 190 14.80 16.75 -13.98
C LEU A 190 13.73 16.22 -12.98
N THR A 191 12.81 15.38 -13.44
CA THR A 191 11.70 14.81 -12.64
C THR A 191 11.91 13.33 -12.25
N ALA A 192 12.98 12.70 -12.74
CA ALA A 192 13.30 11.30 -12.44
C ALA A 192 13.72 11.06 -10.98
N ALA A 193 14.46 11.97 -10.35
CA ALA A 193 14.96 11.82 -8.97
C ALA A 193 13.82 11.71 -7.92
N PRO A 194 12.81 12.61 -7.94
CA PRO A 194 11.63 12.49 -7.08
C PRO A 194 10.88 11.16 -7.24
N SER A 195 10.91 10.59 -8.44
CA SER A 195 10.10 9.42 -8.82
C SER A 195 10.74 8.08 -8.40
N VAL A 196 12.07 8.01 -8.21
CA VAL A 196 12.82 6.78 -7.87
C VAL A 196 12.95 6.56 -6.35
N CYS A 197 12.56 7.53 -5.52
CA CYS A 197 12.72 7.49 -4.07
C CYS A 197 11.92 6.35 -3.39
N LYS A 198 12.61 5.23 -3.11
CA LYS A 198 12.00 4.08 -2.42
C LYS A 198 11.65 4.33 -0.94
N ASN A 199 12.24 5.33 -0.27
CA ASN A 199 12.15 5.50 1.18
C ASN A 199 11.61 6.87 1.68
N GLU A 200 10.41 7.27 1.28
CA GLU A 200 9.62 8.25 2.07
C GLU A 200 8.96 7.59 3.30
N ARG A 201 9.73 6.91 4.12
CA ARG A 201 9.32 6.61 5.50
C ARG A 201 9.96 7.76 6.29
N SER A 202 9.20 8.77 6.73
CA SER A 202 8.37 8.57 7.92
C SER A 202 7.05 9.35 8.01
N PHE A 203 6.74 10.37 7.20
CA PHE A 203 5.48 11.13 7.38
C PHE A 203 4.97 11.81 6.09
N SER A 204 4.62 11.04 5.05
CA SER A 204 4.14 11.62 3.78
C SER A 204 2.91 10.89 3.23
N ALA A 205 1.95 11.67 2.69
CA ALA A 205 0.76 11.21 1.99
C ALA A 205 1.07 10.22 0.85
N LEU A 206 2.29 10.27 0.29
CA LEU A 206 2.78 9.31 -0.69
C LEU A 206 2.80 7.87 -0.18
N ARG A 207 2.94 7.62 1.13
CA ARG A 207 2.89 6.25 1.67
C ARG A 207 1.49 5.64 1.56
N ARG A 208 0.42 6.44 1.65
CA ARG A 208 -0.96 5.96 1.46
C ARG A 208 -1.20 5.59 0.00
N ILE A 209 -0.76 6.45 -0.92
CA ILE A 209 -0.79 6.20 -2.38
C ILE A 209 0.02 4.94 -2.73
N LYS A 210 1.23 4.81 -2.16
CA LYS A 210 2.12 3.67 -2.39
C LYS A 210 1.58 2.37 -1.79
N ASN A 211 0.91 2.41 -0.64
CA ASN A 211 0.30 1.24 -0.01
C ASN A 211 -0.94 0.73 -0.75
N HIS A 212 -1.76 1.63 -1.30
CA HIS A 212 -2.88 1.25 -2.17
C HIS A 212 -2.41 0.55 -3.46
N LEU A 213 -1.13 0.69 -3.80
CA LEU A 213 -0.58 0.34 -5.09
C LEU A 213 0.65 -0.60 -5.03
N ARG A 214 0.94 -1.25 -3.89
CA ARG A 214 2.16 -2.09 -3.68
C ARG A 214 2.19 -3.28 -4.66
N SER A 215 3.34 -3.78 -5.13
CA SER A 215 4.72 -3.72 -4.66
C SER A 215 5.69 -3.72 -5.86
N THR A 216 6.88 -3.12 -5.71
CA THR A 216 7.86 -2.81 -6.79
C THR A 216 7.27 -2.04 -7.97
N MET A 217 7.44 -0.71 -7.97
CA MET A 217 7.13 0.09 -9.15
C MET A 217 8.05 -0.37 -10.30
N GLY A 218 7.49 -1.11 -11.26
CA GLY A 218 8.22 -1.53 -12.45
C GLY A 218 8.61 -0.32 -13.30
N THR A 219 9.63 -0.48 -14.16
CA THR A 219 10.16 0.56 -15.03
C THR A 219 9.06 1.27 -15.83
N THR A 220 8.08 0.52 -16.35
CA THR A 220 6.91 1.06 -17.06
C THR A 220 6.15 2.10 -16.23
N ARG A 221 5.87 1.78 -14.97
CA ARG A 221 5.08 2.63 -14.09
C ARG A 221 5.86 3.86 -13.61
N LEU A 222 7.18 3.73 -13.45
CA LEU A 222 8.07 4.86 -13.22
C LEU A 222 8.03 5.84 -14.40
N ASN A 223 8.15 5.30 -15.62
CA ASN A 223 8.08 6.09 -16.85
C ASN A 223 6.74 6.83 -16.98
N ASP A 224 5.63 6.18 -16.61
CA ASP A 224 4.30 6.80 -16.60
C ASP A 224 4.19 7.93 -15.57
N CYS A 225 4.73 7.77 -14.37
CA CYS A 225 4.74 8.83 -13.36
C CYS A 225 5.60 10.04 -13.79
N MET A 226 6.76 9.80 -14.39
CA MET A 226 7.60 10.86 -14.97
C MET A 226 6.85 11.58 -16.09
N LEU A 227 6.13 10.84 -16.95
CA LEU A 227 5.30 11.42 -18.00
C LEU A 227 4.20 12.32 -17.41
N LEU A 228 3.47 11.85 -16.40
CA LEU A 228 2.41 12.63 -15.75
C LEU A 228 2.94 13.93 -15.11
N ALA A 229 4.13 13.89 -14.52
CA ALA A 229 4.77 15.08 -13.94
C ALA A 229 5.18 16.10 -15.01
N VAL A 230 5.69 15.61 -16.15
CA VAL A 230 6.14 16.42 -17.29
C VAL A 230 4.97 16.96 -18.11
N GLU A 231 3.89 16.18 -18.21
CA GLU A 231 2.64 16.51 -18.89
C GLU A 231 1.60 17.05 -17.92
N ARG A 232 2.04 17.70 -16.84
CA ARG A 232 1.12 18.19 -15.80
C ARG A 232 -0.04 18.99 -16.39
N ASN A 233 0.20 19.77 -17.44
CA ASN A 233 -0.83 20.56 -18.11
C ASN A 233 -1.89 19.68 -18.80
N LEU A 234 -1.49 18.57 -19.43
CA LEU A 234 -2.45 17.58 -19.97
C LEU A 234 -3.23 16.89 -18.85
N THR A 235 -2.62 16.72 -17.67
CA THR A 235 -3.29 16.14 -16.50
C THR A 235 -4.13 17.13 -15.68
N HIS A 236 -3.89 18.43 -15.84
CA HIS A 236 -4.62 19.48 -15.12
C HIS A 236 -6.06 19.58 -15.62
N ASP A 237 -6.27 19.27 -16.91
CA ASP A 237 -7.58 19.20 -17.54
C ASP A 237 -8.19 17.79 -17.49
N ILE A 238 -7.46 16.80 -16.94
CA ILE A 238 -8.05 15.51 -16.59
C ILE A 238 -8.96 15.77 -15.41
N ASP A 239 -10.25 15.82 -15.71
CA ASP A 239 -11.29 15.80 -14.71
C ASP A 239 -11.19 14.47 -13.93
N LEU A 240 -10.52 14.54 -12.78
CA LEU A 240 -10.33 13.41 -11.89
C LEU A 240 -11.66 12.85 -11.41
N LYS A 241 -12.75 13.65 -11.42
CA LYS A 241 -14.10 13.11 -11.20
C LYS A 241 -14.52 12.28 -12.40
N LYS A 242 -14.33 12.73 -13.65
CA LYS A 242 -14.58 11.88 -14.84
C LYS A 242 -13.70 10.63 -14.89
N LEU A 243 -12.46 10.67 -14.42
CA LEU A 243 -11.57 9.50 -14.38
C LEU A 243 -11.96 8.53 -13.26
N ALA A 244 -12.33 9.05 -12.08
CA ALA A 244 -12.89 8.24 -11.01
C ALA A 244 -14.23 7.62 -11.44
N LEU A 245 -15.07 8.42 -12.11
CA LEU A 245 -16.31 7.99 -12.75
C LEU A 245 -16.07 7.00 -13.88
N SER A 246 -14.97 7.05 -14.65
CA SER A 246 -14.72 6.09 -15.72
C SER A 246 -14.23 4.74 -15.19
N VAL A 247 -13.54 4.73 -14.04
CA VAL A 247 -13.24 3.51 -13.28
C VAL A 247 -14.51 2.93 -12.65
N ASP A 248 -15.42 3.78 -12.16
CA ASP A 248 -16.76 3.37 -11.72
C ASP A 248 -17.63 2.87 -12.87
N GLN A 249 -17.59 3.53 -14.02
CA GLN A 249 -18.24 3.06 -15.24
C GLN A 249 -17.61 1.78 -15.76
N SER A 250 -16.35 1.47 -15.44
CA SER A 250 -15.75 0.18 -15.80
C SER A 250 -16.31 -0.98 -14.97
N LEU A 251 -16.69 -0.75 -13.71
CA LEU A 251 -17.53 -1.66 -12.92
C LEU A 251 -18.89 -1.87 -13.60
N TRP A 252 -19.60 -0.78 -13.95
CA TRP A 252 -20.93 -0.87 -14.58
C TRP A 252 -20.91 -1.42 -16.01
N LYS A 253 -19.82 -1.22 -16.74
CA LYS A 253 -19.60 -1.76 -18.09
C LYS A 253 -19.19 -3.24 -18.05
N TYR A 254 -18.50 -3.67 -17.00
CA TYR A 254 -18.22 -5.10 -16.74
C TYR A 254 -19.51 -5.86 -16.37
N VAL A 255 -20.42 -5.21 -15.65
CA VAL A 255 -21.78 -5.71 -15.35
C VAL A 255 -22.69 -5.75 -16.59
N ASP A 256 -22.55 -4.81 -17.53
CA ASP A 256 -23.31 -4.79 -18.80
C ASP A 256 -22.92 -5.97 -19.72
N ASP A 257 -21.63 -6.37 -19.71
CA ASP A 257 -21.09 -7.40 -20.60
C ASP A 257 -21.15 -8.85 -20.04
N THR A 258 -21.55 -9.07 -18.77
CA THR A 258 -21.57 -10.43 -18.18
C THR A 258 -22.77 -10.73 -17.26
N THR A 259 -23.37 -11.92 -17.43
CA THR A 259 -24.39 -12.50 -16.52
C THR A 259 -23.77 -13.03 -15.22
N LEU A 260 -23.14 -12.17 -14.42
CA LEU A 260 -22.51 -12.58 -13.16
C LEU A 260 -23.21 -11.95 -11.94
N SER A 261 -23.44 -12.78 -10.93
CA SER A 261 -23.65 -12.35 -9.54
C SER A 261 -22.27 -12.02 -8.95
N GLU A 262 -21.97 -10.76 -8.71
CA GLU A 262 -20.68 -10.36 -8.14
C GLU A 262 -20.73 -10.29 -6.61
N THR A 263 -19.66 -10.78 -5.98
CA THR A 263 -19.39 -10.63 -4.54
C THR A 263 -18.46 -9.44 -4.35
N ILE A 264 -18.96 -8.42 -3.66
CA ILE A 264 -18.27 -7.15 -3.47
C ILE A 264 -17.56 -7.13 -2.10
N SER A 265 -16.30 -6.69 -2.07
CA SER A 265 -15.40 -6.77 -0.91
C SER A 265 -15.50 -5.55 0.05
N LYS A 266 -14.83 -5.60 1.22
CA LYS A 266 -14.74 -4.49 2.20
C LYS A 266 -14.43 -3.12 1.60
N LYS A 267 -13.53 -3.06 0.62
CA LYS A 267 -13.10 -1.81 -0.01
C LYS A 267 -14.19 -1.20 -0.90
N ASP A 268 -15.19 -1.99 -1.26
CA ASP A 268 -16.21 -1.62 -2.22
C ASP A 268 -17.52 -1.24 -1.54
N GLN A 269 -17.81 -1.70 -0.31
CA GLN A 269 -18.90 -1.16 0.51
C GLN A 269 -18.72 0.34 0.81
N SER A 270 -17.50 0.76 1.17
CA SER A 270 -17.20 2.20 1.31
C SER A 270 -17.35 2.97 -0.01
N ARG A 271 -17.12 2.31 -1.15
CA ARG A 271 -17.30 2.91 -2.48
C ARG A 271 -18.78 3.04 -2.86
N ILE A 272 -19.64 2.14 -2.40
CA ILE A 272 -21.10 2.30 -2.53
C ILE A 272 -21.54 3.53 -1.73
N GLN A 273 -21.07 3.71 -0.49
CA GLN A 273 -21.37 4.92 0.29
C GLN A 273 -20.86 6.19 -0.40
N GLU A 274 -19.62 6.19 -0.90
CA GLU A 274 -19.08 7.30 -1.70
C GLU A 274 -19.91 7.55 -2.98
N SER A 275 -20.49 6.50 -3.57
CA SER A 275 -21.40 6.60 -4.73
C SER A 275 -22.75 7.21 -4.36
N VAL A 276 -23.30 6.89 -3.18
CA VAL A 276 -24.50 7.54 -2.63
C VAL A 276 -24.26 9.04 -2.51
N ASP A 277 -23.11 9.45 -1.97
CA ASP A 277 -22.78 10.86 -1.76
C ASP A 277 -22.51 11.60 -3.09
N ALA A 278 -21.88 10.93 -4.06
CA ALA A 278 -21.52 11.52 -5.34
C ALA A 278 -22.69 11.56 -6.36
N ASP A 279 -23.60 10.59 -6.31
CA ASP A 279 -24.76 10.48 -7.21
C ASP A 279 -25.99 9.93 -6.47
N PRO A 280 -26.58 10.69 -5.54
CA PRO A 280 -27.70 10.24 -4.72
C PRO A 280 -28.94 9.84 -5.54
N ASP A 281 -29.09 10.41 -6.74
CA ASP A 281 -30.19 10.10 -7.65
C ASP A 281 -29.92 8.84 -8.51
N GLY A 282 -28.71 8.27 -8.47
CA GLY A 282 -28.27 7.16 -9.32
C GLY A 282 -28.35 7.49 -10.82
N LYS A 283 -28.11 8.74 -11.23
CA LYS A 283 -28.19 9.18 -12.63
C LYS A 283 -27.18 8.48 -13.54
N ILE A 284 -26.04 8.05 -13.01
CA ILE A 284 -24.99 7.40 -13.79
C ILE A 284 -25.35 5.96 -14.08
N ILE A 285 -25.67 5.20 -13.04
CA ILE A 285 -26.02 3.78 -13.13
C ILE A 285 -27.32 3.55 -13.90
N LYS A 286 -28.29 4.47 -13.83
CA LYS A 286 -29.49 4.48 -14.69
C LYS A 286 -29.22 4.56 -16.20
N LYS A 287 -27.99 4.89 -16.62
CA LYS A 287 -27.59 4.91 -18.04
C LYS A 287 -27.24 3.52 -18.59
N TYR A 288 -27.08 2.53 -17.72
CA TYR A 288 -26.68 1.16 -18.07
C TYR A 288 -27.86 0.21 -18.03
N ASN A 289 -27.84 -0.81 -18.88
CA ASN A 289 -28.89 -1.82 -18.93
C ASN A 289 -28.61 -2.93 -17.89
N LEU A 290 -29.19 -2.80 -16.71
CA LEU A 290 -29.03 -3.78 -15.62
C LEU A 290 -30.02 -4.95 -15.68
N SER A 291 -30.72 -5.17 -16.80
CA SER A 291 -31.75 -6.23 -16.91
C SER A 291 -31.24 -7.66 -16.64
N HIS A 292 -29.94 -7.89 -16.76
CA HIS A 292 -29.29 -9.17 -16.45
C HIS A 292 -28.63 -9.23 -15.06
N PHE A 293 -28.55 -8.10 -14.35
CA PHE A 293 -27.98 -8.02 -13.01
C PHE A 293 -29.02 -8.44 -11.98
N ARG A 294 -28.83 -9.64 -11.42
CA ARG A 294 -29.88 -10.32 -10.64
C ARG A 294 -29.79 -10.09 -9.15
N ASN A 295 -28.59 -10.04 -8.58
CA ASN A 295 -28.36 -9.84 -7.15
C ASN A 295 -26.98 -9.21 -6.94
N LEU A 296 -26.90 -8.34 -5.94
CA LEU A 296 -25.63 -7.83 -5.42
C LEU A 296 -25.33 -8.50 -4.08
N PHE A 297 -24.14 -9.07 -3.91
CA PHE A 297 -23.70 -9.61 -2.61
C PHE A 297 -22.70 -8.68 -1.93
N LEU A 298 -22.95 -8.37 -0.66
CA LEU A 298 -22.08 -7.54 0.18
C LEU A 298 -21.47 -8.38 1.30
N ALA A 299 -20.20 -8.13 1.64
CA ALA A 299 -19.58 -8.73 2.81
C ALA A 299 -18.43 -7.91 3.38
N GLY A 300 -18.14 -8.23 4.65
CA GLY A 300 -16.92 -7.85 5.34
C GLY A 300 -17.14 -6.78 6.40
N GLU A 301 -17.97 -5.78 6.12
CA GLU A 301 -18.40 -4.78 7.10
C GLU A 301 -19.91 -4.63 7.09
N HIS A 302 -20.44 -3.99 8.13
CA HIS A 302 -21.85 -3.69 8.21
C HIS A 302 -22.21 -2.67 7.12
N CYS A 303 -23.21 -3.01 6.30
CA CYS A 303 -23.83 -2.05 5.39
C CYS A 303 -25.07 -1.48 6.08
N ASP A 304 -25.13 -0.15 6.21
CA ASP A 304 -26.27 0.52 6.81
C ASP A 304 -27.53 0.36 5.94
N ASN A 305 -28.68 0.53 6.60
CA ASN A 305 -29.97 0.29 5.97
C ASN A 305 -30.30 1.26 4.84
N ASP A 306 -29.78 2.49 4.88
CA ASP A 306 -30.10 3.49 3.87
C ASP A 306 -29.28 3.27 2.60
N THR A 307 -28.03 2.86 2.74
CA THR A 307 -27.18 2.39 1.64
C THR A 307 -27.75 1.12 1.00
N LEU A 308 -28.19 0.14 1.78
CA LEU A 308 -28.85 -1.06 1.26
C LEU A 308 -30.09 -0.72 0.44
N LYS A 309 -30.97 0.15 0.97
CA LYS A 309 -32.18 0.59 0.28
C LYS A 309 -31.86 1.38 -0.98
N TRP A 310 -30.91 2.31 -0.91
CA TRP A 310 -30.48 3.10 -2.06
C TRP A 310 -29.96 2.20 -3.17
N ALA A 311 -29.02 1.30 -2.85
CA ALA A 311 -28.41 0.38 -3.79
C ALA A 311 -29.47 -0.52 -4.44
N SER A 312 -30.38 -1.09 -3.65
CA SER A 312 -31.51 -1.89 -4.15
C SER A 312 -32.43 -1.08 -5.08
N ASN A 313 -32.78 0.15 -4.69
CA ASN A 313 -33.66 1.03 -5.46
C ASN A 313 -33.05 1.46 -6.79
N VAL A 314 -31.74 1.67 -6.82
CA VAL A 314 -31.02 2.19 -7.97
C VAL A 314 -30.63 1.07 -8.93
N MET A 315 -30.15 -0.07 -8.43
CA MET A 315 -29.79 -1.24 -9.25
C MET A 315 -30.98 -2.11 -9.65
N LYS A 316 -32.14 -1.95 -9.01
CA LYS A 316 -33.35 -2.74 -9.27
C LYS A 316 -33.16 -4.25 -9.04
N CYS A 317 -32.26 -4.63 -8.14
CA CYS A 317 -32.03 -6.01 -7.73
C CYS A 317 -31.90 -6.11 -6.20
N PRO A 318 -32.11 -7.30 -5.60
CA PRO A 318 -31.79 -7.52 -4.19
C PRO A 318 -30.32 -7.25 -3.89
N VAL A 319 -30.08 -6.58 -2.77
CA VAL A 319 -28.74 -6.41 -2.18
C VAL A 319 -28.70 -7.31 -0.95
N LEU A 320 -27.78 -8.27 -0.97
CA LEU A 320 -27.76 -9.42 -0.07
C LEU A 320 -26.46 -9.40 0.73
N ASP A 321 -26.60 -9.13 2.03
CA ASP A 321 -25.46 -9.22 2.95
C ASP A 321 -25.17 -10.68 3.31
N HIS A 322 -23.89 -11.00 3.53
CA HIS A 322 -23.44 -12.31 4.00
C HIS A 322 -22.22 -12.16 4.91
N TRP A 323 -22.13 -13.00 5.94
CA TRP A 323 -21.06 -12.91 6.94
C TRP A 323 -20.12 -14.11 6.88
N TRP A 324 -18.82 -13.83 6.94
CA TRP A 324 -17.73 -14.79 7.00
C TRP A 324 -16.44 -14.15 7.51
N GLN A 325 -15.44 -14.98 7.73
CA GLN A 325 -14.13 -14.57 8.23
C GLN A 325 -13.03 -15.23 7.41
N THR A 326 -11.80 -14.74 7.53
CA THR A 326 -10.65 -15.32 6.79
C THR A 326 -10.48 -16.80 7.15
N GLU A 327 -10.74 -17.13 8.41
CA GLU A 327 -10.67 -18.45 9.01
C GLU A 327 -11.70 -19.41 8.42
N THR A 328 -12.88 -18.92 8.03
CA THR A 328 -13.95 -19.78 7.49
C THR A 328 -13.83 -19.98 5.99
N GLY A 329 -13.18 -19.05 5.28
CA GLY A 329 -12.86 -19.16 3.86
C GLY A 329 -14.05 -19.00 2.91
N TRP A 330 -15.29 -19.10 3.40
CA TRP A 330 -16.53 -18.92 2.67
C TRP A 330 -17.68 -18.48 3.62
N PRO A 331 -18.82 -18.01 3.10
CA PRO A 331 -19.98 -17.55 3.88
C PRO A 331 -20.33 -18.52 5.04
N ILE A 332 -20.51 -18.00 6.25
CA ILE A 332 -21.09 -18.71 7.39
C ILE A 332 -22.61 -18.54 7.38
N THR A 333 -23.07 -17.34 7.05
CA THR A 333 -24.47 -16.99 6.82
C THR A 333 -24.60 -16.30 5.47
N ALA A 334 -25.68 -16.58 4.74
CA ALA A 334 -25.99 -15.92 3.48
C ALA A 334 -27.48 -16.07 3.12
N HIS A 335 -27.98 -15.18 2.26
CA HIS A 335 -29.22 -15.40 1.52
C HIS A 335 -28.94 -16.35 0.34
N SER A 336 -29.31 -17.62 0.49
CA SER A 336 -29.00 -18.67 -0.49
C SER A 336 -29.94 -18.62 -1.69
N VAL A 337 -29.74 -17.62 -2.58
CA VAL A 337 -30.59 -17.37 -3.76
C VAL A 337 -30.80 -18.63 -4.61
N GLY A 338 -29.73 -19.41 -4.83
CA GLY A 338 -29.80 -20.65 -5.61
C GLY A 338 -30.67 -21.76 -4.98
N LEU A 339 -30.97 -21.64 -3.68
CA LEU A 339 -31.87 -22.53 -2.94
C LEU A 339 -33.28 -21.93 -2.79
N GLY A 340 -33.56 -20.79 -3.42
CA GLY A 340 -34.84 -20.08 -3.30
C GLY A 340 -34.97 -19.26 -2.02
N ASP A 341 -33.88 -19.08 -1.26
CA ASP A 341 -33.88 -18.29 -0.04
C ASP A 341 -33.62 -16.81 -0.35
N VAL A 342 -34.69 -16.11 -0.74
CA VAL A 342 -34.70 -14.65 -0.87
C VAL A 342 -35.79 -14.11 0.04
N ALA A 343 -35.54 -14.16 1.35
CA ALA A 343 -36.42 -13.58 2.34
C ALA A 343 -36.36 -12.04 2.24
N THR A 344 -37.18 -11.46 1.36
CA THR A 344 -37.26 -10.01 1.11
C THR A 344 -37.55 -9.18 2.37
N GLU A 345 -38.14 -9.80 3.39
CA GLU A 345 -38.46 -9.17 4.67
C GLU A 345 -37.26 -9.09 5.63
N HIS A 346 -36.16 -9.80 5.34
CA HIS A 346 -34.98 -9.90 6.22
C HIS A 346 -33.67 -9.51 5.51
N LEU A 347 -33.73 -8.67 4.47
CA LEU A 347 -32.56 -8.22 3.70
C LEU A 347 -31.52 -7.43 4.52
N GLN A 348 -31.92 -6.92 5.69
CA GLN A 348 -31.05 -6.21 6.64
C GLN A 348 -30.25 -7.16 7.56
N THR A 349 -30.39 -8.47 7.35
CA THR A 349 -29.65 -9.51 8.04
C THR A 349 -28.61 -10.11 7.09
N THR A 350 -27.62 -10.79 7.66
CA THR A 350 -26.61 -11.54 6.88
C THR A 350 -27.14 -12.88 6.34
N GLY A 351 -28.45 -13.10 6.41
CA GLY A 351 -29.12 -14.32 5.98
C GLY A 351 -29.10 -15.42 7.02
N ARG A 352 -29.40 -16.65 6.58
CA ARG A 352 -29.41 -17.84 7.44
C ARG A 352 -28.07 -18.55 7.41
N PRO A 353 -27.77 -19.40 8.40
CA PRO A 353 -26.61 -20.29 8.33
C PRO A 353 -26.64 -21.13 7.07
N VAL A 354 -25.56 -21.06 6.29
CA VAL A 354 -25.39 -21.90 5.11
C VAL A 354 -25.15 -23.37 5.50
N PRO A 355 -25.50 -24.35 4.64
CA PRO A 355 -25.40 -25.76 4.97
C PRO A 355 -24.01 -26.17 5.48
N GLY A 356 -23.98 -26.82 6.64
CA GLY A 356 -22.75 -27.27 7.30
C GLY A 356 -22.33 -26.43 8.49
N TYR A 357 -22.79 -25.17 8.59
CA TYR A 357 -22.56 -24.35 9.77
C TYR A 357 -23.72 -24.47 10.75
N ASN A 358 -23.42 -24.86 12.00
CA ASN A 358 -24.39 -24.92 13.09
C ASN A 358 -24.21 -23.71 14.01
N VAL A 359 -24.72 -22.57 13.55
CA VAL A 359 -24.58 -21.27 14.25
C VAL A 359 -25.49 -21.22 15.48
N ARG A 360 -24.95 -20.69 16.57
CA ARG A 360 -25.63 -20.48 17.85
C ARG A 360 -25.31 -19.10 18.38
N VAL A 361 -26.27 -18.52 19.09
CA VAL A 361 -26.06 -17.33 19.92
C VAL A 361 -26.16 -17.75 21.38
N ILE A 362 -25.09 -17.47 22.12
CA ILE A 362 -24.91 -17.92 23.50
C ILE A 362 -24.55 -16.76 24.44
N LYS A 363 -24.81 -16.97 25.72
CA LYS A 363 -24.22 -16.21 26.81
C LYS A 363 -22.86 -16.81 27.21
N PRO A 364 -22.05 -16.10 28.02
CA PRO A 364 -20.77 -16.64 28.52
C PRO A 364 -20.88 -17.96 29.29
N ASP A 365 -22.07 -18.29 29.83
CA ASP A 365 -22.35 -19.55 30.51
C ASP A 365 -22.80 -20.69 29.58
N LEU A 366 -22.64 -20.52 28.26
CA LEU A 366 -23.08 -21.44 27.19
C LEU A 366 -24.60 -21.61 27.05
N THR A 367 -25.41 -20.84 27.79
CA THR A 367 -26.87 -20.90 27.61
C THR A 367 -27.28 -20.18 26.33
N SER A 368 -28.24 -20.75 25.60
CA SER A 368 -28.75 -20.13 24.38
C SER A 368 -29.52 -18.84 24.70
N CYS A 369 -29.31 -17.82 23.89
CA CYS A 369 -30.02 -16.55 23.98
C CYS A 369 -30.32 -15.99 22.58
N LYS A 370 -31.23 -15.02 22.51
CA LYS A 370 -31.55 -14.32 21.26
C LYS A 370 -30.46 -13.35 20.82
N LYS A 371 -29.77 -12.74 21.79
CA LYS A 371 -28.68 -11.77 21.59
C LYS A 371 -27.51 -12.13 22.49
N GLY A 372 -26.32 -12.22 21.93
CA GLY A 372 -25.12 -12.64 22.64
C GLY A 372 -23.96 -12.93 21.69
N GLU A 373 -23.00 -13.73 22.15
CA GLU A 373 -21.84 -14.11 21.35
C GLU A 373 -22.23 -15.19 20.33
N ILE A 374 -21.76 -15.05 19.11
CA ILE A 374 -21.99 -15.99 18.02
C ILE A 374 -20.90 -17.06 18.07
N VAL A 375 -21.33 -18.31 18.08
CA VAL A 375 -20.44 -19.47 18.02
C VAL A 375 -20.95 -20.49 17.02
N ILE A 376 -20.05 -21.35 16.53
CA ILE A 376 -20.40 -22.42 15.61
C ILE A 376 -20.14 -23.75 16.29
N ARG A 377 -21.18 -24.56 16.46
CA ARG A 377 -21.03 -25.89 17.06
C ARG A 377 -20.22 -26.80 16.14
N LEU A 378 -19.21 -27.46 16.71
CA LEU A 378 -18.36 -28.40 15.99
C LEU A 378 -19.13 -29.66 15.52
N PRO A 379 -18.71 -30.33 14.43
CA PRO A 379 -17.55 -29.98 13.58
C PRO A 379 -17.83 -28.81 12.63
N LEU A 380 -16.78 -28.08 12.27
CA LEU A 380 -16.84 -27.07 11.20
C LEU A 380 -16.93 -27.75 9.83
N PRO A 381 -17.57 -27.11 8.84
CA PRO A 381 -17.70 -27.68 7.51
C PRO A 381 -16.37 -27.60 6.71
N PRO A 382 -16.29 -28.29 5.55
CA PRO A 382 -15.10 -28.25 4.72
C PRO A 382 -14.69 -26.83 4.29
N GLY A 383 -13.40 -26.62 4.07
CA GLY A 383 -12.85 -25.34 3.60
C GLY A 383 -12.47 -24.35 4.71
N VAL A 384 -12.88 -24.62 5.96
CA VAL A 384 -12.45 -23.85 7.13
C VAL A 384 -10.98 -24.14 7.46
N ALA A 385 -10.26 -23.12 7.91
CA ALA A 385 -8.85 -23.21 8.28
C ALA A 385 -8.63 -24.32 9.32
N SER A 386 -7.61 -25.15 9.07
CA SER A 386 -7.28 -26.26 9.96
C SER A 386 -6.27 -25.87 11.05
N THR A 387 -5.52 -24.77 10.86
CA THR A 387 -4.55 -24.23 11.83
C THR A 387 -4.07 -22.83 11.44
N LEU A 388 -3.30 -22.19 12.33
CA LEU A 388 -2.46 -21.02 12.05
C LEU A 388 -1.04 -21.47 11.67
N TRP A 389 -0.43 -20.83 10.68
CA TRP A 389 0.92 -21.18 10.21
C TRP A 389 1.95 -21.25 11.34
N LYS A 390 2.51 -22.46 11.55
CA LYS A 390 3.48 -22.79 12.61
C LYS A 390 3.01 -22.47 14.03
N ASN A 391 1.69 -22.42 14.28
CA ASN A 391 1.15 -22.06 15.59
C ASN A 391 -0.21 -22.70 15.91
N ASP A 392 -0.25 -24.03 15.89
CA ASP A 392 -1.44 -24.83 16.21
C ASP A 392 -1.97 -24.54 17.63
N LYS A 393 -1.07 -24.30 18.58
CA LYS A 393 -1.44 -23.98 19.96
C LYS A 393 -2.30 -22.73 20.03
N ARG A 394 -1.87 -21.65 19.37
CA ARG A 394 -2.63 -20.40 19.32
C ARG A 394 -3.97 -20.57 18.60
N PHE A 395 -4.04 -21.44 17.59
CA PHE A 395 -5.31 -21.72 16.91
C PHE A 395 -6.33 -22.33 17.88
N LEU A 396 -5.92 -23.30 18.70
CA LEU A 396 -6.77 -23.87 19.75
C LEU A 396 -7.16 -22.83 20.81
N GLU A 397 -6.17 -22.12 21.35
CA GLU A 397 -6.36 -21.09 22.39
C GLU A 397 -7.30 -19.97 21.93
N SER A 398 -7.19 -19.54 20.67
CA SER A 398 -7.97 -18.40 20.17
C SER A 398 -9.41 -18.78 19.84
N TYR A 399 -9.65 -19.95 19.24
CA TYR A 399 -10.95 -20.26 18.63
C TYR A 399 -11.73 -21.38 19.33
N PHE A 400 -11.11 -22.21 20.18
CA PHE A 400 -11.75 -23.44 20.69
C PHE A 400 -11.69 -23.62 22.21
N GLU A 401 -10.82 -22.91 22.93
CA GLU A 401 -10.69 -23.04 24.39
C GLU A 401 -11.80 -22.30 25.16
N LYS A 402 -12.20 -21.11 24.71
CA LYS A 402 -13.21 -20.29 25.41
C LYS A 402 -14.56 -21.00 25.52
N TYR A 403 -14.99 -21.65 24.45
CA TYR A 403 -16.26 -22.37 24.36
C TYR A 403 -16.07 -23.81 23.89
N PRO A 404 -15.82 -24.75 24.82
CA PRO A 404 -15.61 -26.15 24.48
C PRO A 404 -16.70 -26.72 23.56
N GLY A 405 -16.29 -27.43 22.51
CA GLY A 405 -17.20 -28.01 21.51
C GLY A 405 -17.73 -27.01 20.46
N HIS A 406 -17.27 -25.76 20.49
CA HIS A 406 -17.65 -24.71 19.55
C HIS A 406 -16.41 -23.98 19.01
N TYR A 407 -16.56 -23.39 17.83
CA TYR A 407 -15.68 -22.35 17.30
C TYR A 407 -16.20 -20.99 17.76
N ASP A 408 -15.34 -20.23 18.43
CA ASP A 408 -15.59 -18.85 18.83
C ASP A 408 -15.33 -17.92 17.64
N SER A 409 -16.39 -17.29 17.11
CA SER A 409 -16.23 -16.34 16.01
C SER A 409 -15.79 -14.97 16.50
N MET A 410 -15.78 -14.71 17.81
CA MET A 410 -15.49 -13.41 18.41
C MET A 410 -16.43 -12.28 17.95
N ASP A 411 -17.59 -12.61 17.40
CA ASP A 411 -18.62 -11.67 16.97
C ASP A 411 -19.84 -11.77 17.88
N GLU A 412 -20.52 -10.65 18.12
CA GLU A 412 -21.81 -10.60 18.83
C GLU A 412 -22.94 -10.34 17.82
N GLY A 413 -24.09 -10.95 18.07
CA GLY A 413 -25.24 -10.71 17.23
C GLY A 413 -26.52 -11.34 17.73
N ILE A 414 -27.50 -11.39 16.81
CA ILE A 414 -28.86 -11.81 17.07
C ILE A 414 -29.27 -12.88 16.06
N ILE A 415 -29.94 -13.93 16.52
CA ILE A 415 -30.71 -14.84 15.67
C ILE A 415 -32.19 -14.57 15.91
N ASP A 416 -32.91 -14.20 14.85
CA ASP A 416 -34.34 -13.94 14.93
C ASP A 416 -35.18 -15.24 14.88
N PHE A 417 -36.51 -15.09 14.98
CA PHE A 417 -37.42 -16.24 14.94
C PHE A 417 -37.46 -16.94 13.58
N SER A 418 -37.02 -16.26 12.51
CA SER A 418 -36.90 -16.78 11.15
C SER A 418 -35.56 -17.51 10.92
N GLY A 419 -34.69 -17.52 11.93
CA GLY A 419 -33.35 -18.11 11.88
C GLY A 419 -32.33 -17.25 11.12
N CYS A 420 -32.67 -16.00 10.81
CA CYS A 420 -31.76 -15.05 10.18
C CYS A 420 -30.80 -14.46 11.21
N VAL A 421 -29.55 -14.25 10.80
CA VAL A 421 -28.46 -13.82 11.67
C VAL A 421 -28.10 -12.37 11.37
N SER A 422 -28.02 -11.56 12.42
CA SER A 422 -27.56 -10.17 12.33
C SER A 422 -26.33 -9.96 13.20
N ILE A 423 -25.22 -9.61 12.57
CA ILE A 423 -23.97 -9.23 13.26
C ILE A 423 -24.13 -7.81 13.79
N MET A 424 -23.74 -7.59 15.05
CA MET A 424 -23.84 -6.29 15.71
C MET A 424 -22.48 -5.64 15.88
N THR A 425 -21.57 -6.33 16.54
CA THR A 425 -20.23 -5.83 16.86
C THR A 425 -19.27 -6.98 16.97
N ARG A 426 -17.96 -6.70 16.91
CA ARG A 426 -16.99 -7.66 17.41
C ARG A 426 -16.97 -7.62 18.93
N ALA A 427 -16.86 -8.79 19.55
CA ALA A 427 -16.84 -8.91 21.00
C ALA A 427 -15.62 -8.20 21.65
N ASP A 428 -14.56 -7.97 20.87
CA ASP A 428 -13.36 -7.24 21.29
C ASP A 428 -13.41 -5.71 21.04
N ASP A 429 -14.38 -5.22 20.25
CA ASP A 429 -14.52 -3.79 19.89
C ASP A 429 -15.59 -3.04 20.73
N VAL A 430 -16.00 -3.59 21.88
CA VAL A 430 -17.02 -2.97 22.76
C VAL A 430 -16.48 -1.74 23.50
N ILE A 431 -17.08 -0.56 23.26
CA ILE A 431 -16.85 0.64 24.06
C ILE A 431 -17.75 0.58 25.30
N ASN A 432 -17.14 0.70 26.49
CA ASN A 432 -17.83 0.67 27.77
C ASN A 432 -17.91 2.09 28.34
N VAL A 433 -19.09 2.69 28.39
CA VAL A 433 -19.31 4.04 28.94
C VAL A 433 -20.30 3.95 30.11
N ALA A 434 -19.88 4.40 31.29
CA ALA A 434 -20.70 4.44 32.50
C ALA A 434 -21.36 3.08 32.89
N GLY A 435 -20.69 1.96 32.62
CA GLY A 435 -21.18 0.62 32.98
C GLY A 435 -22.21 0.04 32.00
N HIS A 436 -22.55 0.75 30.93
CA HIS A 436 -23.36 0.25 29.83
C HIS A 436 -22.45 -0.14 28.65
N ARG A 437 -22.58 -1.40 28.20
CA ARG A 437 -21.95 -1.88 26.96
C ARG A 437 -22.68 -1.24 25.78
N LEU A 438 -22.00 -0.36 25.05
CA LEU A 438 -22.53 0.29 23.85
C LEU A 438 -21.99 -0.39 22.60
N SER A 439 -22.90 -0.72 21.68
CA SER A 439 -22.61 -1.28 20.37
C SER A 439 -22.20 -0.17 19.42
N THR A 440 -21.08 -0.27 18.70
CA THR A 440 -20.68 0.71 17.67
C THR A 440 -21.76 0.87 16.59
N LYS A 441 -22.39 -0.25 16.18
CA LYS A 441 -23.55 -0.26 15.26
C LYS A 441 -24.69 0.69 15.66
N ALA A 442 -25.05 0.76 16.95
CA ALA A 442 -26.14 1.62 17.41
C ALA A 442 -25.77 3.12 17.40
N ILE A 443 -24.48 3.44 17.33
CA ILE A 443 -23.97 4.80 17.25
C ILE A 443 -23.83 5.23 15.78
N GLU A 444 -23.49 4.31 14.87
CA GLU A 444 -23.36 4.58 13.43
C GLU A 444 -24.72 4.71 12.72
N GLU A 445 -25.78 4.09 13.26
CA GLU A 445 -27.16 4.21 12.74
C GLU A 445 -27.85 5.56 13.09
N VAL A 446 -27.23 6.41 13.90
CA VAL A 446 -27.75 7.73 14.35
C VAL A 446 -26.97 8.86 13.70
#